data_AF-A0A534X508-F1
#
_entry.id   AF-A0A534X508-F1
#
_cell.length_a   1.000
_cell.length_b   1.000
_cell.length_c   1.000
_cell.angle_alpha   90.00
_cell.angle_beta   90.00
_cell.angle_gamma   90.00
#
_symmetry.space_group_name_H-M   'P 1'
#
loop_
_entity.id
_entity.type
_entity.pdbx_description
1 polymer ?
#
loop_
_entity_poly.entity_id
_entity_poly.type
_entity_poly.pdbx_seq_one_letter_code
_entity_poly.pdbx_strand_id
1 'polypeptide(L)'
;MLVSFTLVALVVGTANARLLRVLDDPSDGQGGEFGRALAVVGTDLAVGAPGARVFDHDRAGLVQLYGSDGVLLRTFEAQNPVAEGAFGSMVAASDGLLYVGAPGDQPIGLGGVGAVYVFDVATGVLTHIVPAPDPDASTMPVGGGPAGPGVPQSTASRPDAMGFGRALATVGDRILVGAPDSSVDGLAGAGAVYVFDTQGTLIRTVREISPHANASFGASVAMIGDILFVGAPGAPAGGVDGAGDVQAFDARTGAWLRTLSSALPAEGADFGAVVGEIDGALFVGAPGDRALGIEGAGAVYLFEVESAALRKIISPPTAAPWLGFGRAVGVLAGNLLVGADGAGPDQSGKAYLIDPVTFAIRTTFEPTIARGGGHFGFALAAIGPAVAIGEPAFGVTSGSGRVYLFDLAPQPTGGGPRRLPTNGGGQPAPPAESCAPAPTAVSVDCRVNALLGTMRQAGLRRLASPLRRVRREVRRADGARGARRGRAFSRAVRGVGEFARRLESPGGRTDVSAELRHALLAAASAVEVDLRALSASIP
;
A
#
# COMPACT_ATOMS: atom_id res chain seq x y z
N MET A 1 18.66 38.57 -31.93
CA MET A 1 19.08 37.17 -32.16
C MET A 1 18.18 36.31 -31.27
N LEU A 2 17.02 35.91 -31.79
CA LEU A 2 16.01 35.14 -31.06
C LEU A 2 16.36 33.66 -31.18
N VAL A 3 16.85 33.06 -30.09
CA VAL A 3 17.07 31.62 -30.02
C VAL A 3 15.74 30.98 -29.67
N SER A 4 15.12 30.36 -30.67
CA SER A 4 13.90 29.57 -30.52
C SER A 4 14.28 28.25 -29.82
N PHE A 5 13.90 28.10 -28.54
CA PHE A 5 13.97 26.80 -27.87
C PHE A 5 12.81 25.94 -28.35
N THR A 6 13.09 25.03 -29.28
CA THR A 6 12.15 23.96 -29.63
C THR A 6 12.04 23.02 -28.43
N LEU A 7 10.95 23.14 -27.69
CA LEU A 7 10.58 22.21 -26.63
C LEU A 7 10.29 20.85 -27.28
N VAL A 8 11.27 19.95 -27.28
CA VAL A 8 11.03 18.53 -27.58
C VAL A 8 10.38 17.93 -26.35
N ALA A 9 9.04 17.97 -26.31
CA ALA A 9 8.28 17.17 -25.37
C ALA A 9 8.44 15.70 -25.78
N LEU A 10 9.44 15.03 -25.20
CA LEU A 10 9.55 13.58 -25.27
C LEU A 10 8.45 12.99 -24.39
N VAL A 11 7.30 12.71 -25.00
CA VAL A 11 6.27 11.85 -24.38
C VAL A 11 6.84 10.44 -24.37
N VAL A 12 7.58 10.10 -23.31
CA VAL A 12 7.92 8.71 -23.02
C VAL A 12 6.64 8.05 -22.56
N GLY A 13 6.15 7.10 -23.36
CA GLY A 13 4.93 6.35 -23.04
C GLY A 13 5.05 5.73 -21.65
N THR A 14 4.16 6.13 -20.76
CA THR A 14 3.99 5.52 -19.44
C THR A 14 3.65 4.05 -19.63
N ALA A 15 4.40 3.15 -19.01
CA ALA A 15 3.90 1.80 -18.82
C ALA A 15 2.66 1.93 -17.92
N ASN A 16 1.47 1.78 -18.50
CA ASN A 16 0.23 1.89 -17.76
C ASN A 16 0.14 0.71 -16.79
N ALA A 17 0.36 0.98 -15.50
CA ALA A 17 0.01 0.04 -14.45
C ALA A 17 -1.48 -0.28 -14.54
N ARG A 18 -1.80 -1.56 -14.51
CA ARG A 18 -3.19 -2.01 -14.52
C ARG A 18 -3.63 -2.23 -13.08
N LEU A 19 -4.69 -1.55 -12.65
CA LEU A 19 -5.33 -1.89 -11.39
C LEU A 19 -5.88 -3.32 -11.49
N LEU A 20 -5.37 -4.22 -10.64
CA LEU A 20 -5.86 -5.58 -10.50
C LEU A 20 -7.09 -5.62 -9.60
N ARG A 21 -6.98 -4.97 -8.44
CA ARG A 21 -7.99 -5.04 -7.39
C ARG A 21 -7.86 -3.89 -6.40
N VAL A 22 -8.97 -3.56 -5.76
CA VAL A 22 -9.02 -2.78 -4.51
C VAL A 22 -9.43 -3.73 -3.39
N LEU A 23 -8.67 -3.73 -2.30
CA LEU A 23 -9.02 -4.39 -1.05
C LEU A 23 -9.65 -3.31 -0.15
N ASP A 24 -10.92 -3.49 0.18
CA ASP A 24 -11.60 -2.74 1.23
C ASP A 24 -11.54 -3.55 2.54
N ASP A 25 -11.44 -2.87 3.67
CA ASP A 25 -11.48 -3.53 4.99
C ASP A 25 -12.82 -4.26 5.18
N PRO A 26 -12.84 -5.58 5.43
CA PRO A 26 -14.06 -6.32 5.73
C PRO A 26 -14.80 -5.81 6.97
N SER A 27 -14.10 -5.17 7.90
CA SER A 27 -14.71 -4.63 9.12
C SER A 27 -15.55 -3.37 8.85
N ASP A 28 -15.23 -2.64 7.77
CA ASP A 28 -15.75 -1.30 7.44
C ASP A 28 -15.80 -0.34 8.66
N GLY A 29 -14.87 -0.54 9.60
CA GLY A 29 -14.78 0.23 10.83
C GLY A 29 -14.39 1.68 10.56
N GLN A 30 -15.19 2.61 11.05
CA GLN A 30 -14.90 4.05 10.94
C GLN A 30 -13.53 4.38 11.57
N GLY A 31 -12.63 4.99 10.78
CA GLY A 31 -11.29 5.32 11.25
C GLY A 31 -10.41 4.09 11.49
N GLY A 32 -10.69 2.96 10.82
CA GLY A 32 -9.93 1.71 10.95
C GLY A 32 -8.46 1.80 10.53
N GLU A 33 -8.09 2.83 9.75
CA GLU A 33 -6.75 3.04 9.21
C GLU A 33 -6.22 1.82 8.41
N PHE A 34 -7.11 1.03 7.80
CA PHE A 34 -6.79 -0.10 6.94
C PHE A 34 -5.93 0.33 5.76
N GLY A 35 -4.80 -0.35 5.58
CA GLY A 35 -3.79 0.02 4.59
C GLY A 35 -2.73 0.98 5.12
N ARG A 36 -2.69 1.27 6.43
CA ARG A 36 -1.67 2.13 7.02
C ARG A 36 -0.28 1.50 7.02
N ALA A 37 -0.18 0.19 7.15
CA ALA A 37 1.09 -0.53 7.08
C ALA A 37 0.93 -1.74 6.17
N LEU A 38 1.94 -2.00 5.33
CA LEU A 38 1.93 -3.10 4.37
C LEU A 38 3.24 -3.87 4.45
N ALA A 39 3.17 -5.20 4.47
CA ALA A 39 4.33 -6.07 4.38
C ALA A 39 4.01 -7.30 3.52
N VAL A 40 5.02 -7.84 2.86
CA VAL A 40 4.88 -9.01 1.99
C VAL A 40 5.55 -10.19 2.65
N VAL A 41 4.80 -11.27 2.83
CA VAL A 41 5.31 -12.55 3.36
C VAL A 41 5.13 -13.60 2.27
N GLY A 42 6.22 -14.00 1.61
CA GLY A 42 6.13 -14.89 0.46
C GLY A 42 5.33 -14.25 -0.68
N THR A 43 4.14 -14.79 -0.98
CA THR A 43 3.20 -14.26 -1.99
C THR A 43 2.03 -13.48 -1.40
N ASP A 44 1.96 -13.41 -0.08
CA ASP A 44 0.80 -12.88 0.64
C ASP A 44 1.09 -11.48 1.17
N LEU A 45 0.03 -10.69 1.30
CA LEU A 45 0.08 -9.30 1.75
C LEU A 45 -0.51 -9.17 3.14
N ALA A 46 0.31 -8.78 4.11
CA ALA A 46 -0.15 -8.33 5.41
C ALA A 46 -0.53 -6.85 5.34
N VAL A 47 -1.74 -6.52 5.82
CA VAL A 47 -2.30 -5.17 5.84
C VAL A 47 -2.65 -4.79 7.28
N GLY A 48 -2.00 -3.76 7.79
CA GLY A 48 -2.29 -3.18 9.10
C GLY A 48 -3.51 -2.26 9.08
N ALA A 49 -4.31 -2.35 10.14
CA ALA A 49 -5.45 -1.49 10.44
C ALA A 49 -5.42 -1.11 11.93
N PRO A 50 -4.47 -0.26 12.35
CA PRO A 50 -4.27 0.07 13.77
C PRO A 50 -5.43 0.82 14.41
N GLY A 51 -6.26 1.49 13.61
CA GLY A 51 -7.45 2.18 14.11
C GLY A 51 -8.65 1.25 14.30
N ALA A 52 -8.55 -0.01 13.88
CA ALA A 52 -9.66 -0.96 13.93
C ALA A 52 -10.09 -1.26 15.38
N ARG A 53 -11.40 -1.39 15.57
CA ARG A 53 -11.98 -1.88 16.82
C ARG A 53 -11.88 -3.40 16.85
N VAL A 54 -11.39 -3.94 17.96
CA VAL A 54 -11.36 -5.38 18.24
C VAL A 54 -12.15 -5.62 19.51
N PHE A 55 -13.15 -6.52 19.46
CA PHE A 55 -14.16 -6.66 20.51
C PHE A 55 -14.83 -5.30 20.87
N ASP A 56 -14.77 -4.89 22.13
CA ASP A 56 -15.24 -3.62 22.67
C ASP A 56 -14.12 -2.57 22.85
N HIS A 57 -12.91 -2.86 22.34
CA HIS A 57 -11.75 -1.97 22.46
C HIS A 57 -11.55 -1.14 21.19
N ASP A 58 -11.76 0.17 21.32
CA ASP A 58 -11.49 1.15 20.27
C ASP A 58 -10.00 1.25 19.97
N ARG A 59 -9.64 1.30 18.68
CA ARG A 59 -8.25 1.45 18.21
C ARG A 59 -7.30 0.40 18.82
N ALA A 60 -7.82 -0.78 19.12
CA ALA A 60 -7.01 -1.93 19.52
C ALA A 60 -6.12 -2.38 18.36
N GLY A 61 -6.63 -2.29 17.14
CA GLY A 61 -5.91 -2.57 15.90
C GLY A 61 -5.84 -4.05 15.54
N LEU A 62 -5.67 -4.32 14.25
CA LEU A 62 -5.55 -5.67 13.71
C LEU A 62 -4.64 -5.68 12.47
N VAL A 63 -4.21 -6.89 12.06
CA VAL A 63 -3.53 -7.12 10.78
C VAL A 63 -4.27 -8.20 10.00
N GLN A 64 -4.52 -7.96 8.72
CA GLN A 64 -5.19 -8.92 7.82
C GLN A 64 -4.20 -9.41 6.76
N LEU A 65 -4.15 -10.72 6.56
CA LEU A 65 -3.32 -11.37 5.55
C LEU A 65 -4.16 -11.77 4.36
N TYR A 66 -3.77 -11.30 3.18
CA TYR A 66 -4.44 -11.57 1.92
C TYR A 66 -3.55 -12.41 1.00
N GLY A 67 -4.15 -13.40 0.35
CA GLY A 67 -3.48 -14.13 -0.71
C GLY A 67 -3.28 -13.27 -1.96
N SER A 68 -2.45 -13.73 -2.89
CA SER A 68 -2.23 -13.06 -4.19
C SER A 68 -3.52 -12.91 -5.02
N ASP A 69 -4.53 -13.74 -4.75
CA ASP A 69 -5.86 -13.67 -5.36
C ASP A 69 -6.79 -12.63 -4.69
N GLY A 70 -6.30 -11.92 -3.67
CA GLY A 70 -7.00 -10.91 -2.89
C GLY A 70 -8.06 -11.50 -1.94
N VAL A 71 -7.99 -12.79 -1.63
CA VAL A 71 -8.85 -13.43 -0.62
C VAL A 71 -8.21 -13.25 0.76
N LEU A 72 -9.01 -12.87 1.75
CA LEU A 72 -8.57 -12.83 3.15
C LEU A 72 -8.26 -14.24 3.63
N LEU A 73 -7.01 -14.50 3.99
CA LEU A 73 -6.54 -15.78 4.52
C LEU A 73 -6.64 -15.83 6.04
N ARG A 74 -6.30 -14.72 6.72
CA ARG A 74 -6.21 -14.68 8.18
C ARG A 74 -6.31 -13.26 8.73
N THR A 75 -6.81 -13.16 9.97
CA THR A 75 -6.71 -11.95 10.80
C THR A 75 -5.83 -12.24 12.01
N PHE A 76 -4.94 -11.32 12.33
CA PHE A 76 -4.07 -11.32 13.48
C PHE A 76 -4.45 -10.18 14.41
N GLU A 77 -4.46 -10.46 15.70
CA GLU A 77 -4.84 -9.54 16.77
C GLU A 77 -3.84 -9.70 17.92
N ALA A 78 -3.72 -8.69 18.77
CA ALA A 78 -2.95 -8.80 20.01
C ALA A 78 -3.50 -9.93 20.89
N GLN A 79 -2.64 -10.58 21.68
CA GLN A 79 -3.08 -11.67 22.57
C GLN A 79 -4.14 -11.20 23.58
N ASN A 80 -3.99 -9.97 24.08
CA ASN A 80 -4.96 -9.29 24.94
C ASN A 80 -5.20 -7.89 24.35
N PRO A 81 -6.16 -7.73 23.42
CA PRO A 81 -6.43 -6.43 22.82
C PRO A 81 -6.84 -5.41 23.88
N VAL A 82 -6.27 -4.21 23.82
CA VAL A 82 -6.60 -3.08 24.69
C VAL A 82 -7.00 -1.87 23.87
N ALA A 83 -7.80 -0.98 24.45
CA ALA A 83 -8.10 0.28 23.79
C ALA A 83 -6.82 1.08 23.55
N GLU A 84 -6.72 1.75 22.40
CA GLU A 84 -5.53 2.48 21.95
C GLU A 84 -4.24 1.64 21.80
N GLY A 85 -4.34 0.30 21.79
CA GLY A 85 -3.18 -0.58 21.57
C GLY A 85 -2.50 -0.37 20.20
N ALA A 86 -3.26 0.05 19.19
CA ALA A 86 -2.82 0.36 17.84
C ALA A 86 -2.02 -0.78 17.16
N PHE A 87 -2.40 -2.04 17.43
CA PHE A 87 -1.79 -3.21 16.82
C PHE A 87 -1.90 -3.15 15.29
N GLY A 88 -0.79 -3.38 14.59
CA GLY A 88 -0.72 -3.21 13.13
C GLY A 88 -0.32 -1.81 12.70
N SER A 89 0.19 -0.96 13.60
CA SER A 89 0.70 0.37 13.24
C SER A 89 1.90 0.31 12.32
N MET A 90 2.68 -0.76 12.43
CA MET A 90 3.80 -1.10 11.57
C MET A 90 3.82 -2.63 11.41
N VAL A 91 4.12 -3.10 10.21
CA VAL A 91 4.30 -4.52 9.93
C VAL A 91 5.60 -4.75 9.18
N ALA A 92 6.31 -5.81 9.54
CA ALA A 92 7.49 -6.28 8.83
C ALA A 92 7.43 -7.81 8.70
N ALA A 93 8.14 -8.34 7.71
CA ALA A 93 8.11 -9.76 7.40
C ALA A 93 9.53 -10.25 7.09
N SER A 94 9.92 -11.38 7.69
CA SER A 94 11.16 -12.09 7.37
C SER A 94 11.01 -13.57 7.70
N ASP A 95 11.56 -14.43 6.85
CA ASP A 95 11.67 -15.88 7.11
C ASP A 95 10.35 -16.57 7.48
N GLY A 96 9.24 -16.14 6.88
CA GLY A 96 7.91 -16.69 7.17
C GLY A 96 7.29 -16.22 8.49
N LEU A 97 7.97 -15.31 9.20
CA LEU A 97 7.46 -14.62 10.38
C LEU A 97 6.90 -13.25 10.01
N LEU A 98 5.83 -12.87 10.70
CA LEU A 98 5.22 -11.54 10.65
C LEU A 98 5.45 -10.84 11.99
N TYR A 99 6.08 -9.68 11.93
CA TYR A 99 6.36 -8.81 13.06
C TYR A 99 5.36 -7.65 13.04
N VAL A 100 4.62 -7.48 14.13
CA VAL A 100 3.54 -6.50 14.22
C VAL A 100 3.77 -5.57 15.40
N GLY A 101 3.92 -4.28 15.12
CA GLY A 101 4.02 -3.24 16.14
C GLY A 101 2.65 -2.92 16.76
N ALA A 102 2.63 -2.76 18.08
CA ALA A 102 1.48 -2.35 18.89
C ALA A 102 1.95 -1.32 19.93
N PRO A 103 2.15 -0.05 19.54
CA PRO A 103 2.90 0.92 20.33
C PRO A 103 2.16 1.46 21.55
N GLY A 104 0.84 1.27 21.64
CA GLY A 104 0.05 1.61 22.82
C GLY A 104 -0.25 0.41 23.72
N ASP A 105 0.17 -0.80 23.32
CA ASP A 105 -0.21 -2.02 24.03
C ASP A 105 0.68 -2.29 25.24
N GLN A 106 0.14 -2.96 26.26
CA GLN A 106 0.87 -3.33 27.47
C GLN A 106 0.68 -4.82 27.77
N PRO A 107 1.52 -5.69 27.18
CA PRO A 107 1.41 -7.13 27.42
C PRO A 107 1.54 -7.46 28.92
N ILE A 108 0.56 -8.20 29.43
CA ILE A 108 0.46 -8.53 30.85
C ILE A 108 1.74 -9.25 31.31
N GLY A 109 2.36 -8.72 32.37
CA GLY A 109 3.53 -9.32 33.00
C GLY A 109 4.86 -9.10 32.29
N LEU A 110 4.91 -8.27 31.24
CA LEU A 110 6.15 -8.02 30.48
C LEU A 110 6.71 -6.58 30.61
N GLY A 111 5.98 -5.65 31.27
CA GLY A 111 6.42 -4.27 31.52
C GLY A 111 6.42 -3.38 30.26
N GLY A 112 6.50 -2.05 30.45
CA GLY A 112 6.56 -1.06 29.37
C GLY A 112 5.22 -0.76 28.67
N VAL A 113 5.20 0.30 27.84
CA VAL A 113 4.12 0.61 26.88
C VAL A 113 4.69 0.43 25.49
N GLY A 114 4.07 -0.42 24.69
CA GLY A 114 4.48 -0.83 23.36
C GLY A 114 4.98 -2.27 23.30
N ALA A 115 4.70 -2.95 22.20
CA ALA A 115 5.16 -4.31 21.96
C ALA A 115 5.34 -4.60 20.46
N VAL A 116 6.13 -5.63 20.16
CA VAL A 116 6.17 -6.27 18.85
C VAL A 116 5.73 -7.72 19.00
N TYR A 117 4.65 -8.08 18.33
CA TYR A 117 4.14 -9.45 18.28
C TYR A 117 4.74 -10.19 17.08
N VAL A 118 5.23 -11.40 17.29
CA VAL A 118 5.87 -12.21 16.25
C VAL A 118 5.05 -13.45 15.96
N PHE A 119 4.45 -13.53 14.77
CA PHE A 119 3.61 -14.65 14.35
C PHE A 119 4.30 -15.49 13.28
N ASP A 120 4.13 -16.81 13.38
CA ASP A 120 4.36 -17.70 12.25
C ASP A 120 3.20 -17.55 11.26
N VAL A 121 3.49 -17.15 10.02
CA VAL A 121 2.45 -16.76 9.05
C VAL A 121 1.69 -17.96 8.52
N ALA A 122 2.35 -19.11 8.37
CA ALA A 122 1.74 -20.32 7.85
C ALA A 122 0.68 -20.89 8.81
N THR A 123 1.01 -20.96 10.10
CA THR A 123 0.16 -21.52 11.15
C THR A 123 -0.75 -20.48 11.80
N GLY A 124 -0.34 -19.21 11.79
CA GLY A 124 -0.97 -18.13 12.53
C GLY A 124 -0.65 -18.10 14.02
N VAL A 125 0.31 -18.93 14.47
CA VAL A 125 0.66 -19.06 15.88
C VAL A 125 1.53 -17.88 16.31
N LEU A 126 1.17 -17.25 17.43
CA LEU A 126 2.04 -16.30 18.13
C LEU A 126 3.26 -17.06 18.67
N THR A 127 4.44 -16.75 18.15
CA THR A 127 5.69 -17.41 18.55
C THR A 127 6.25 -16.80 19.83
N HIS A 128 6.31 -15.47 19.90
CA HIS A 128 6.74 -14.70 21.06
C HIS A 128 6.34 -13.22 20.93
N ILE A 129 6.47 -12.50 22.04
CA ILE A 129 6.27 -11.05 22.12
C ILE A 129 7.62 -10.44 22.52
N VAL A 130 8.03 -9.39 21.81
CA VAL A 130 9.15 -8.53 22.19
C VAL A 130 8.56 -7.31 22.90
N PRO A 131 8.62 -7.24 24.25
CA PRO A 131 8.06 -6.12 24.98
C PRO A 131 8.97 -4.89 24.92
N ALA A 132 8.37 -3.70 25.05
CA ALA A 132 9.13 -2.49 25.32
C ALA A 132 10.00 -2.68 26.58
N PRO A 133 11.29 -2.34 26.54
CA PRO A 133 12.14 -2.46 27.71
C PRO A 133 11.64 -1.59 28.87
N ASP A 134 11.56 -2.18 30.06
CA ASP A 134 11.19 -1.46 31.27
C ASP A 134 12.37 -0.61 31.77
N PRO A 135 12.25 0.73 31.83
CA PRO A 135 13.31 1.61 32.30
C PRO A 135 13.74 1.32 33.74
N ASP A 136 12.89 0.69 34.57
CA ASP A 136 13.16 0.36 35.97
C ASP A 136 13.74 -1.05 36.16
N ALA A 137 13.66 -1.92 35.14
CA ALA A 137 14.11 -3.31 35.20
C ALA A 137 15.63 -3.46 34.94
N SER A 138 16.49 -2.95 35.84
CA SER A 138 17.91 -3.33 36.08
C SER A 138 18.90 -3.68 34.92
N THR A 139 18.60 -3.50 33.63
CA THR A 139 19.50 -3.81 32.51
C THR A 139 20.48 -2.68 32.21
N MET A 140 21.75 -3.02 32.01
CA MET A 140 22.90 -2.13 31.77
C MET A 140 22.62 -0.93 30.81
N PRO A 141 23.36 0.19 30.94
CA PRO A 141 23.08 1.43 30.21
C PRO A 141 22.96 1.20 28.70
N VAL A 142 21.75 1.41 28.19
CA VAL A 142 21.41 2.28 27.06
C VAL A 142 22.61 3.01 26.43
N GLY A 143 23.31 2.26 25.57
CA GLY A 143 24.48 2.69 24.82
C GLY A 143 25.69 1.80 25.08
N GLY A 144 25.83 0.72 24.31
CA GLY A 144 27.11 0.00 24.20
C GLY A 144 27.18 -1.32 24.96
N GLY A 145 27.61 -2.39 24.29
CA GLY A 145 28.56 -3.31 24.95
C GLY A 145 29.77 -2.52 25.51
N PRO A 146 30.67 -3.13 26.30
CA PRO A 146 31.76 -2.39 26.95
C PRO A 146 32.45 -1.46 25.95
N ALA A 147 32.37 -0.16 26.25
CA ALA A 147 33.16 0.85 25.57
C ALA A 147 34.61 0.36 25.54
N GLY A 148 35.26 0.42 24.37
CA GLY A 148 36.72 0.33 24.34
C GLY A 148 37.31 1.35 25.32
N PRO A 149 38.46 1.06 25.95
CA PRO A 149 39.06 1.98 26.91
C PRO A 149 39.13 3.40 26.34
N GLY A 150 38.46 4.36 27.01
CA GLY A 150 38.47 5.78 26.65
C GLY A 150 37.16 6.38 26.12
N VAL A 151 36.07 5.61 25.96
CA VAL A 151 34.74 6.19 25.60
C VAL A 151 33.87 6.34 26.87
N PRO A 152 33.41 7.55 27.23
CA PRO A 152 32.51 7.73 28.37
C PRO A 152 31.20 6.96 28.15
N GLN A 153 30.80 6.14 29.12
CA GLN A 153 29.45 5.58 29.17
C GLN A 153 28.48 6.67 29.63
N SER A 154 27.33 6.81 28.95
CA SER A 154 26.30 7.77 29.36
C SER A 154 25.74 7.40 30.73
N THR A 155 25.74 8.36 31.66
CA THR A 155 25.14 8.24 33.00
C THR A 155 23.69 8.72 33.05
N ALA A 156 23.07 8.98 31.89
CA ALA A 156 21.77 9.58 31.81
C ALA A 156 20.62 8.56 32.03
N SER A 157 19.42 9.06 32.35
CA SER A 157 18.24 8.23 32.60
C SER A 157 17.91 7.35 31.39
N ARG A 158 17.34 6.16 31.62
CA ARG A 158 16.90 5.28 30.53
C ARG A 158 15.73 5.91 29.76
N PRO A 159 15.62 5.73 28.43
CA PRO A 159 14.42 6.14 27.73
C PRO A 159 13.25 5.30 28.22
N ASP A 160 12.07 5.91 28.26
CA ASP A 160 10.82 5.30 28.72
C ASP A 160 10.18 4.34 27.69
N ALA A 161 10.80 4.18 26.52
CA ALA A 161 10.35 3.34 25.41
C ALA A 161 8.96 3.72 24.86
N MET A 162 8.49 4.95 25.09
CA MET A 162 7.22 5.41 24.52
C MET A 162 7.25 5.32 22.98
N GLY A 163 6.17 4.78 22.40
CA GLY A 163 6.05 4.58 20.95
C GLY A 163 6.82 3.37 20.41
N PHE A 164 7.27 2.46 21.27
CA PHE A 164 7.98 1.23 20.88
C PHE A 164 7.16 0.41 19.89
N GLY A 165 7.74 0.10 18.73
CA GLY A 165 7.06 -0.66 17.67
C GLY A 165 6.46 0.21 16.56
N ARG A 166 6.64 1.55 16.60
CA ARG A 166 6.22 2.45 15.50
C ARG A 166 7.09 2.36 14.26
N ALA A 167 8.33 1.91 14.40
CA ALA A 167 9.22 1.58 13.29
C ALA A 167 9.84 0.21 13.52
N LEU A 168 9.93 -0.59 12.46
CA LEU A 168 10.44 -1.97 12.52
C LEU A 168 11.33 -2.25 11.31
N ALA A 169 12.47 -2.89 11.56
CA ALA A 169 13.26 -3.53 10.51
C ALA A 169 13.86 -4.83 11.02
N THR A 170 13.89 -5.83 10.14
CA THR A 170 14.48 -7.15 10.41
C THR A 170 15.66 -7.34 9.49
N VAL A 171 16.85 -7.56 10.06
CA VAL A 171 18.09 -7.73 9.29
C VAL A 171 18.91 -8.85 9.89
N GLY A 172 19.07 -9.94 9.14
CA GLY A 172 19.78 -11.13 9.60
C GLY A 172 19.18 -11.68 10.90
N ASP A 173 19.98 -11.71 11.95
CA ASP A 173 19.61 -12.21 13.29
C ASP A 173 19.17 -11.10 14.26
N ARG A 174 18.74 -9.94 13.73
CA ARG A 174 18.37 -8.75 14.52
C ARG A 174 16.99 -8.21 14.18
N ILE A 175 16.32 -7.75 15.24
CA ILE A 175 15.09 -6.97 15.16
C ILE A 175 15.42 -5.56 15.65
N LEU A 176 15.22 -4.57 14.79
CA LEU A 176 15.37 -3.15 15.10
C LEU A 176 13.98 -2.57 15.37
N VAL A 177 13.80 -1.97 16.54
CA VAL A 177 12.52 -1.41 16.97
C VAL A 177 12.70 0.05 17.36
N GLY A 178 12.01 0.93 16.65
CA GLY A 178 11.96 2.36 16.96
C GLY A 178 10.91 2.67 18.03
N ALA A 179 11.24 3.64 18.87
CA ALA A 179 10.37 4.24 19.88
C ALA A 179 10.50 5.79 19.80
N PRO A 180 10.01 6.41 18.71
CA PRO A 180 10.25 7.82 18.42
C PRO A 180 9.63 8.77 19.47
N ASP A 181 8.62 8.32 20.20
CA ASP A 181 7.95 9.13 21.22
C ASP A 181 8.69 9.11 22.57
N SER A 182 9.80 8.37 22.68
CA SER A 182 10.52 8.17 23.94
C SER A 182 11.10 9.46 24.51
N SER A 183 11.02 9.61 25.83
CA SER A 183 11.72 10.68 26.54
C SER A 183 13.18 10.29 26.78
N VAL A 184 14.13 11.11 26.36
CA VAL A 184 15.58 10.88 26.58
C VAL A 184 16.17 12.08 27.31
N ASP A 185 16.87 11.83 28.41
CA ASP A 185 17.55 12.86 29.20
C ASP A 185 16.62 14.01 29.65
N GLY A 186 15.34 13.68 29.90
CA GLY A 186 14.28 14.62 30.26
C GLY A 186 13.63 15.36 29.08
N LEU A 187 14.06 15.08 27.85
CA LEU A 187 13.51 15.67 26.63
C LEU A 187 12.43 14.74 26.06
N ALA A 188 11.17 15.19 26.10
CA ALA A 188 10.04 14.45 25.55
C ALA A 188 10.15 14.32 24.03
N GLY A 189 9.79 13.14 23.49
CA GLY A 189 9.79 12.88 22.04
C GLY A 189 11.17 12.95 21.39
N ALA A 190 12.25 12.81 22.17
CA ALA A 190 13.60 12.71 21.63
C ALA A 190 13.79 11.41 20.85
N GLY A 191 13.18 10.31 21.34
CA GLY A 191 13.14 9.03 20.65
C GLY A 191 14.34 8.13 20.91
N ALA A 192 14.16 6.83 20.67
CA ALA A 192 15.19 5.80 20.84
C ALA A 192 14.99 4.64 19.85
N VAL A 193 16.04 3.84 19.66
CA VAL A 193 15.99 2.58 18.91
C VAL A 193 16.51 1.44 19.77
N TYR A 194 15.81 0.32 19.76
CA TYR A 194 16.15 -0.89 20.50
C TYR A 194 16.49 -2.00 19.51
N VAL A 195 17.59 -2.70 19.78
CA VAL A 195 18.10 -3.80 18.96
C VAL A 195 17.96 -5.08 19.75
N PHE A 196 17.21 -6.04 19.20
CA PHE A 196 17.00 -7.35 19.79
C PHE A 196 17.59 -8.44 18.92
N ASP A 197 17.86 -9.61 19.51
CA ASP A 197 17.99 -10.83 18.72
C ASP A 197 16.61 -11.35 18.28
N THR A 198 16.59 -12.40 17.46
CA THR A 198 15.36 -13.05 16.98
C THR A 198 14.59 -13.80 18.07
N GLN A 199 15.13 -13.92 19.29
CA GLN A 199 14.45 -14.51 20.44
C GLN A 199 13.84 -13.46 21.37
N GLY A 200 13.99 -12.17 21.05
CA GLY A 200 13.47 -11.06 21.84
C GLY A 200 14.40 -10.60 22.98
N THR A 201 15.67 -11.02 23.00
CA THR A 201 16.65 -10.53 23.97
C THR A 201 17.16 -9.16 23.55
N LEU A 202 17.07 -8.16 24.43
CA LEU A 202 17.63 -6.83 24.18
C LEU A 202 19.16 -6.90 24.12
N ILE A 203 19.72 -6.53 22.97
CA ILE A 203 21.16 -6.46 22.73
C ILE A 203 21.68 -5.06 23.03
N ARG A 204 20.93 -4.03 22.60
CA ARG A 204 21.41 -2.64 22.64
C ARG A 204 20.25 -1.66 22.55
N THR A 205 20.44 -0.50 23.16
CA THR A 205 19.66 0.70 22.83
C THR A 205 20.58 1.75 22.22
N VAL A 206 20.09 2.39 21.16
CA VAL A 206 20.72 3.47 20.41
C VAL A 206 19.89 4.73 20.62
N ARG A 207 20.55 5.87 20.79
CA ARG A 207 19.95 7.18 21.02
C ARG A 207 20.59 8.20 20.09
N GLU A 208 19.91 9.32 19.91
CA GLU A 208 20.46 10.49 19.24
C GLU A 208 21.73 10.99 19.96
N ILE A 209 22.77 11.34 19.19
CA ILE A 209 23.90 12.10 19.73
C ILE A 209 23.46 13.56 19.91
N SER A 210 23.50 14.04 21.15
CA SER A 210 22.94 15.34 21.56
C SER A 210 21.43 15.40 21.31
N PRO A 211 20.61 14.72 22.14
CA PRO A 211 19.18 14.58 21.91
C PRO A 211 18.45 15.92 21.88
N HIS A 212 17.44 16.03 21.03
CA HIS A 212 16.54 17.18 20.98
C HIS A 212 15.10 16.77 21.33
N ALA A 213 14.35 17.65 21.99
CA ALA A 213 12.93 17.41 22.22
C ALA A 213 12.19 17.35 20.87
N ASN A 214 11.23 16.43 20.76
CA ASN A 214 10.44 16.16 19.55
C ASN A 214 11.25 15.73 18.31
N ALA A 215 12.53 15.36 18.45
CA ALA A 215 13.36 14.89 17.34
C ALA A 215 12.80 13.65 16.65
N SER A 216 12.06 12.82 17.39
CA SER A 216 11.50 11.55 16.92
C SER A 216 12.58 10.59 16.42
N PHE A 217 13.75 10.55 17.07
CA PHE A 217 14.82 9.63 16.73
C PHE A 217 14.32 8.17 16.78
N GLY A 218 14.53 7.43 15.70
CA GLY A 218 13.97 6.08 15.56
C GLY A 218 12.61 6.04 14.86
N ALA A 219 12.15 7.14 14.27
CA ALA A 219 10.97 7.15 13.41
C ALA A 219 11.16 6.28 12.14
N SER A 220 12.41 6.13 11.70
CA SER A 220 12.78 5.19 10.64
C SER A 220 14.14 4.57 10.95
N VAL A 221 14.33 3.32 10.55
CA VAL A 221 15.57 2.55 10.78
C VAL A 221 15.89 1.71 9.55
N ALA A 222 17.16 1.68 9.16
CA ALA A 222 17.67 0.79 8.13
C ALA A 222 19.09 0.35 8.47
N MET A 223 19.44 -0.89 8.13
CA MET A 223 20.81 -1.39 8.24
C MET A 223 21.31 -1.72 6.84
N ILE A 224 22.45 -1.11 6.46
CA ILE A 224 23.08 -1.27 5.16
C ILE A 224 24.52 -1.70 5.42
N GLY A 225 24.84 -2.95 5.09
CA GLY A 225 26.09 -3.57 5.53
C GLY A 225 26.24 -3.51 7.05
N ASP A 226 27.37 -2.98 7.53
CA ASP A 226 27.67 -2.82 8.95
C ASP A 226 27.22 -1.47 9.54
N ILE A 227 26.41 -0.69 8.81
CA ILE A 227 25.98 0.65 9.23
C ILE A 227 24.48 0.65 9.51
N LEU A 228 24.12 1.07 10.73
CA LEU A 228 22.75 1.37 11.14
C LEU A 228 22.45 2.85 10.89
N PHE A 229 21.46 3.15 10.07
CA PHE A 229 20.92 4.47 9.85
C PHE A 229 19.61 4.64 10.63
N VAL A 230 19.49 5.75 11.34
CA VAL A 230 18.32 6.08 12.16
C VAL A 230 17.87 7.49 11.82
N GLY A 231 16.61 7.64 11.40
CA GLY A 231 16.02 8.95 11.11
C GLY A 231 15.49 9.64 12.37
N ALA A 232 15.65 10.96 12.41
CA ALA A 232 15.05 11.86 13.39
C ALA A 232 14.40 13.04 12.64
N PRO A 233 13.21 12.85 12.05
CA PRO A 233 12.59 13.85 11.17
C PRO A 233 12.27 15.18 11.87
N GLY A 234 12.10 15.18 13.19
CA GLY A 234 11.86 16.40 13.97
C GLY A 234 13.13 17.12 14.42
N ALA A 235 14.33 16.52 14.22
CA ALA A 235 15.58 17.09 14.71
C ALA A 235 15.90 18.42 14.00
N PRO A 236 16.53 19.39 14.71
CA PRO A 236 16.99 20.60 14.09
C PRO A 236 18.23 20.31 13.21
N ALA A 237 18.27 20.89 12.01
CA ALA A 237 19.44 20.78 11.13
C ALA A 237 19.83 22.16 10.57
N GLY A 238 21.12 22.50 10.67
CA GLY A 238 21.63 23.79 10.21
C GLY A 238 21.00 25.01 10.91
N GLY A 239 20.49 24.82 12.14
CA GLY A 239 19.76 25.86 12.90
C GLY A 239 18.30 26.03 12.51
N VAL A 240 17.72 25.08 11.75
CA VAL A 240 16.31 25.08 11.34
C VAL A 240 15.59 23.93 12.02
N ASP A 241 14.56 24.25 12.82
CA ASP A 241 13.76 23.26 13.55
C ASP A 241 12.90 22.42 12.61
N GLY A 242 12.76 21.13 12.92
CA GLY A 242 11.96 20.18 12.11
C GLY A 242 12.49 19.97 10.68
N ALA A 243 13.72 20.38 10.39
CA ALA A 243 14.35 20.07 9.11
C ALA A 243 14.68 18.57 8.98
N GLY A 244 14.94 17.92 10.12
CA GLY A 244 15.21 16.51 10.22
C GLY A 244 16.66 16.13 9.90
N ASP A 245 17.10 15.02 10.48
CA ASP A 245 18.39 14.41 10.20
C ASP A 245 18.31 12.87 10.14
N VAL A 246 19.42 12.26 9.71
CA VAL A 246 19.65 10.81 9.83
C VAL A 246 21.02 10.60 10.46
N GLN A 247 21.08 9.86 11.56
CA GLN A 247 22.36 9.52 12.19
C GLN A 247 22.77 8.08 11.84
N ALA A 248 24.05 7.91 11.53
CA ALA A 248 24.66 6.64 11.18
C ALA A 248 25.52 6.11 12.33
N PHE A 249 25.39 4.82 12.62
CA PHE A 249 26.09 4.12 13.69
C PHE A 249 26.73 2.85 13.15
N ASP A 250 27.87 2.45 13.72
CA ASP A 250 28.43 1.12 13.49
C ASP A 250 27.52 0.09 14.16
N ALA A 251 26.93 -0.81 13.37
CA ALA A 251 25.92 -1.75 13.85
C ALA A 251 26.46 -2.74 14.89
N ARG A 252 27.77 -3.05 14.84
CA ARG A 252 28.42 -4.01 15.74
C ARG A 252 28.72 -3.40 17.10
N THR A 253 29.27 -2.18 17.12
CA THR A 253 29.76 -1.50 18.31
C THR A 253 28.75 -0.52 18.90
N GLY A 254 27.84 0.00 18.07
CA GLY A 254 26.94 1.10 18.39
C GLY A 254 27.64 2.48 18.39
N ALA A 255 28.88 2.56 17.89
CA ALA A 255 29.59 3.82 17.82
C ALA A 255 28.94 4.74 16.78
N TRP A 256 28.71 6.00 17.14
CA TRP A 256 28.28 7.01 16.17
C TRP A 256 29.36 7.21 15.10
N LEU A 257 28.93 7.32 13.86
CA LEU A 257 29.80 7.50 12.70
C LEU A 257 29.66 8.91 12.12
N ARG A 258 28.43 9.36 11.89
CA ARG A 258 28.12 10.66 11.25
C ARG A 258 26.64 11.00 11.32
N THR A 259 26.32 12.26 11.06
CA THR A 259 24.97 12.76 10.83
C THR A 259 24.83 13.23 9.40
N LEU A 260 23.72 12.88 8.76
CA LEU A 260 23.32 13.30 7.42
C LEU A 260 22.14 14.26 7.56
N SER A 261 22.19 15.38 6.83
CA SER A 261 21.12 16.36 6.78
C SER A 261 20.99 16.92 5.37
N SER A 262 19.85 17.55 5.07
CA SER A 262 19.72 18.30 3.82
C SER A 262 20.76 19.44 3.77
N ALA A 263 21.33 19.68 2.58
CA ALA A 263 22.20 20.83 2.34
C ALA A 263 21.41 22.16 2.27
N LEU A 264 20.08 22.06 2.12
CA LEU A 264 19.15 23.18 2.14
C LEU A 264 18.03 22.86 3.16
N PRO A 265 18.33 22.93 4.48
CA PRO A 265 17.34 22.67 5.51
C PRO A 265 16.11 23.57 5.32
N ALA A 266 14.92 22.98 5.44
CA ALA A 266 13.67 23.69 5.44
C ALA A 266 12.88 23.29 6.69
N GLU A 267 12.22 24.26 7.31
CA GLU A 267 11.36 24.01 8.46
C GLU A 267 10.27 23.00 8.12
N GLY A 268 10.13 21.97 8.97
CA GLY A 268 9.17 20.89 8.77
C GLY A 268 9.43 20.02 7.53
N ALA A 269 10.68 19.92 7.05
CA ALA A 269 11.00 19.08 5.90
C ALA A 269 10.88 17.58 6.19
N ASP A 270 10.95 17.19 7.47
CA ASP A 270 10.90 15.80 7.94
C ASP A 270 11.97 14.92 7.28
N PHE A 271 13.17 15.44 7.03
CA PHE A 271 14.26 14.63 6.47
C PHE A 271 14.60 13.48 7.42
N GLY A 272 14.57 12.25 6.92
CA GLY A 272 14.71 11.05 7.76
C GLY A 272 13.38 10.42 8.16
N ALA A 273 12.24 10.88 7.62
CA ALA A 273 10.94 10.23 7.83
C ALA A 273 10.92 8.78 7.35
N VAL A 274 11.69 8.45 6.30
CA VAL A 274 11.92 7.09 5.82
C VAL A 274 13.36 6.95 5.36
N VAL A 275 13.98 5.81 5.66
CA VAL A 275 15.33 5.46 5.22
C VAL A 275 15.35 4.04 4.68
N GLY A 276 16.25 3.76 3.74
CA GLY A 276 16.44 2.41 3.21
C GLY A 276 17.52 2.37 2.13
N GLU A 277 17.66 1.24 1.47
CA GLU A 277 18.71 1.00 0.48
C GLU A 277 18.14 0.74 -0.91
N ILE A 278 18.80 1.28 -1.93
CA ILE A 278 18.65 0.82 -3.31
C ILE A 278 20.02 0.77 -4.00
N ASP A 279 20.39 -0.39 -4.55
CA ASP A 279 21.63 -0.60 -5.32
C ASP A 279 22.89 -0.02 -4.64
N GLY A 280 23.06 -0.25 -3.34
CA GLY A 280 24.19 0.25 -2.56
C GLY A 280 24.17 1.77 -2.27
N ALA A 281 23.04 2.44 -2.49
CA ALA A 281 22.80 3.82 -2.08
C ALA A 281 21.77 3.88 -0.94
N LEU A 282 22.01 4.76 0.02
CA LEU A 282 21.02 5.12 1.02
C LEU A 282 20.00 6.06 0.38
N PHE A 283 18.71 5.75 0.46
CA PHE A 283 17.65 6.71 0.22
C PHE A 283 17.10 7.28 1.53
N VAL A 284 16.74 8.57 1.50
CA VAL A 284 16.12 9.27 2.63
C VAL A 284 14.93 10.08 2.12
N GLY A 285 13.75 9.84 2.67
CA GLY A 285 12.56 10.64 2.38
C GLY A 285 12.48 11.88 3.27
N ALA A 286 11.97 12.97 2.68
CA ALA A 286 11.70 14.24 3.33
C ALA A 286 10.35 14.77 2.81
N PRO A 287 9.21 14.21 3.26
CA PRO A 287 7.89 14.50 2.68
C PRO A 287 7.46 15.96 2.85
N GLY A 288 8.00 16.68 3.85
CA GLY A 288 7.71 18.09 4.06
C GLY A 288 8.61 19.05 3.28
N ASP A 289 9.62 18.53 2.57
CA ASP A 289 10.63 19.33 1.87
C ASP A 289 10.01 20.31 0.85
N ARG A 290 10.65 21.47 0.69
CA ARG A 290 10.22 22.54 -0.22
C ARG A 290 10.71 22.32 -1.65
N ALA A 291 10.43 21.14 -2.22
CA ALA A 291 10.85 20.81 -3.57
C ALA A 291 10.28 21.79 -4.61
N LEU A 292 11.16 22.29 -5.49
CA LEU A 292 10.84 23.32 -6.50
C LEU A 292 10.25 24.62 -5.91
N GLY A 293 10.54 24.90 -4.63
CA GLY A 293 10.05 26.08 -3.91
C GLY A 293 8.59 25.97 -3.46
N ILE A 294 7.99 24.78 -3.52
CA ILE A 294 6.60 24.52 -3.12
C ILE A 294 6.58 23.81 -1.77
N GLU A 295 5.86 24.37 -0.81
CA GLU A 295 5.76 23.85 0.56
C GLU A 295 5.14 22.46 0.64
N GLY A 296 5.79 21.55 1.36
CA GLY A 296 5.31 20.18 1.54
C GLY A 296 5.19 19.39 0.24
N ALA A 297 5.86 19.81 -0.84
CA ALA A 297 5.88 19.05 -2.08
C ALA A 297 6.62 17.72 -1.89
N GLY A 298 7.64 17.72 -1.02
CA GLY A 298 8.41 16.56 -0.61
C GLY A 298 9.54 16.19 -1.57
N ALA A 299 10.52 15.45 -1.06
CA ALA A 299 11.67 14.98 -1.82
C ALA A 299 12.17 13.61 -1.33
N VAL A 300 12.93 12.93 -2.18
CA VAL A 300 13.75 11.76 -1.82
C VAL A 300 15.20 12.05 -2.16
N TYR A 301 16.08 11.87 -1.19
CA TYR A 301 17.51 12.10 -1.31
C TYR A 301 18.23 10.76 -1.45
N LEU A 302 19.21 10.68 -2.35
CA LEU A 302 20.10 9.52 -2.50
C LEU A 302 21.51 9.90 -2.06
N PHE A 303 22.10 9.09 -1.20
CA PHE A 303 23.45 9.25 -0.67
C PHE A 303 24.30 8.02 -0.95
N GLU A 304 25.60 8.24 -1.11
CA GLU A 304 26.61 7.21 -0.94
C GLU A 304 26.57 6.70 0.51
N VAL A 305 26.56 5.37 0.70
CA VAL A 305 26.44 4.78 2.02
C VAL A 305 27.62 5.19 2.89
N GLU A 306 28.87 4.97 2.47
CA GLU A 306 30.06 5.12 3.31
C GLU A 306 30.47 6.58 3.49
N SER A 307 30.50 7.35 2.40
CA SER A 307 30.97 8.75 2.43
C SER A 307 29.89 9.74 2.83
N ALA A 308 28.61 9.33 2.84
CA ALA A 308 27.46 10.22 2.95
C ALA A 308 27.44 11.37 1.92
N ALA A 309 28.15 11.20 0.79
CA ALA A 309 28.08 12.17 -0.29
C ALA A 309 26.70 12.12 -0.94
N LEU A 310 26.06 13.28 -1.08
CA LEU A 310 24.79 13.41 -1.79
C LEU A 310 24.99 13.05 -3.28
N ARG A 311 24.30 12.00 -3.74
CA ARG A 311 24.23 11.62 -5.15
C ARG A 311 23.17 12.43 -5.89
N LYS A 312 21.96 12.51 -5.33
CA LYS A 312 20.81 13.13 -6.01
C LYS A 312 19.71 13.55 -5.04
N ILE A 313 19.00 14.61 -5.42
CA ILE A 313 17.67 14.93 -4.90
C ILE A 313 16.64 14.63 -6.00
N ILE A 314 15.66 13.80 -5.68
CA ILE A 314 14.53 13.42 -6.53
C ILE A 314 13.31 14.18 -6.03
N SER A 315 12.75 14.99 -6.91
CA SER A 315 11.55 15.80 -6.66
C SER A 315 10.34 15.21 -7.39
N PRO A 316 9.11 15.51 -6.94
CA PRO A 316 7.92 15.09 -7.65
C PRO A 316 7.89 15.68 -9.08
N PRO A 317 7.29 14.98 -10.05
CA PRO A 317 7.22 15.44 -11.45
C PRO A 317 6.41 16.72 -11.62
N THR A 318 5.42 16.89 -10.73
CA THR A 318 4.56 18.06 -10.64
C THR A 318 4.39 18.34 -9.16
N ALA A 319 5.15 19.30 -8.64
CA ALA A 319 5.04 19.72 -7.26
C ALA A 319 3.66 20.35 -7.01
N ALA A 320 3.07 20.02 -5.88
CA ALA A 320 1.87 20.63 -5.36
C ALA A 320 2.04 20.87 -3.86
N PRO A 321 1.38 21.90 -3.29
CA PRO A 321 1.40 22.11 -1.85
C PRO A 321 0.92 20.86 -1.12
N TRP A 322 1.66 20.47 -0.08
CA TRP A 322 1.30 19.33 0.77
C TRP A 322 1.15 18.00 0.03
N LEU A 323 1.91 17.79 -1.06
CA LEU A 323 1.93 16.54 -1.83
C LEU A 323 2.61 15.38 -1.08
N GLY A 324 3.55 15.66 -0.17
CA GLY A 324 4.15 14.62 0.67
C GLY A 324 5.02 13.62 -0.09
N PHE A 325 5.61 13.99 -1.24
CA PHE A 325 6.44 13.08 -2.01
C PHE A 325 7.63 12.59 -1.17
N GLY A 326 7.81 11.26 -1.10
CA GLY A 326 8.80 10.65 -0.21
C GLY A 326 8.27 10.26 1.16
N ARG A 327 6.93 10.32 1.40
CA ARG A 327 6.29 9.83 2.62
C ARG A 327 6.60 8.36 2.88
N ALA A 328 6.50 7.55 1.83
CA ALA A 328 6.87 6.15 1.83
C ALA A 328 7.82 5.91 0.65
N VAL A 329 8.84 5.10 0.87
CA VAL A 329 9.78 4.71 -0.17
C VAL A 329 10.07 3.22 -0.01
N GLY A 330 9.92 2.47 -1.10
CA GLY A 330 10.28 1.06 -1.19
C GLY A 330 11.03 0.78 -2.48
N VAL A 331 11.46 -0.46 -2.66
CA VAL A 331 12.18 -0.90 -3.86
C VAL A 331 11.40 -1.99 -4.56
N LEU A 332 11.31 -1.88 -5.89
CA LEU A 332 10.68 -2.88 -6.74
C LEU A 332 11.48 -3.04 -8.03
N ALA A 333 11.99 -4.25 -8.25
CA ALA A 333 12.74 -4.61 -9.46
C ALA A 333 13.85 -3.59 -9.82
N GLY A 334 14.63 -3.15 -8.82
CA GLY A 334 15.69 -2.16 -8.99
C GLY A 334 15.21 -0.72 -9.23
N ASN A 335 13.93 -0.43 -8.97
CA ASN A 335 13.37 0.92 -9.06
C ASN A 335 12.90 1.39 -7.69
N LEU A 336 12.91 2.71 -7.49
CA LEU A 336 12.29 3.34 -6.33
C LEU A 336 10.77 3.37 -6.54
N LEU A 337 10.02 2.86 -5.57
CA LEU A 337 8.59 3.08 -5.45
C LEU A 337 8.37 4.16 -4.40
N VAL A 338 7.88 5.33 -4.80
CA VAL A 338 7.77 6.51 -3.94
C VAL A 338 6.32 6.92 -3.79
N GLY A 339 5.87 7.03 -2.55
CA GLY A 339 4.54 7.49 -2.16
C GLY A 339 4.50 9.00 -1.98
N ALA A 340 3.37 9.58 -2.35
CA ALA A 340 3.04 10.98 -2.16
C ALA A 340 1.60 11.02 -1.64
N ASP A 341 1.43 10.81 -0.34
CA ASP A 341 0.14 10.65 0.34
C ASP A 341 -0.65 11.96 0.48
N GLY A 342 -0.02 13.05 0.08
CA GLY A 342 -0.41 14.39 0.39
C GLY A 342 -1.64 14.88 -0.36
N ALA A 343 -2.50 15.48 0.45
CA ALA A 343 -3.88 15.80 0.20
C ALA A 343 -4.11 17.32 0.29
N GLY A 344 -4.13 18.01 -0.84
CA GLY A 344 -5.09 19.11 -0.97
C GLY A 344 -6.51 18.58 -0.69
N PRO A 345 -7.50 19.45 -0.38
CA PRO A 345 -8.85 19.02 0.02
C PRO A 345 -9.54 18.07 -0.97
N ASP A 346 -9.11 18.07 -2.24
CA ASP A 346 -9.64 17.24 -3.33
C ASP A 346 -8.64 16.18 -3.85
N GLN A 347 -7.51 15.97 -3.17
CA GLN A 347 -6.46 15.06 -3.61
C GLN A 347 -6.44 13.80 -2.77
N SER A 348 -6.27 12.67 -3.45
CA SER A 348 -6.18 11.36 -2.81
C SER A 348 -4.75 10.89 -2.64
N GLY A 349 -3.74 11.65 -3.05
CA GLY A 349 -2.35 11.19 -3.14
C GLY A 349 -2.02 10.43 -4.43
N LYS A 350 -0.74 10.09 -4.60
CA LYS A 350 -0.15 9.40 -5.75
C LYS A 350 0.99 8.47 -5.31
N ALA A 351 1.42 7.58 -6.20
CA ALA A 351 2.70 6.90 -6.08
C ALA A 351 3.42 6.84 -7.42
N TYR A 352 4.74 6.64 -7.39
CA TYR A 352 5.61 6.72 -8.56
C TYR A 352 6.61 5.57 -8.56
N LEU A 353 6.78 4.92 -9.71
CA LEU A 353 7.92 4.03 -9.95
C LEU A 353 8.98 4.82 -10.71
N ILE A 354 10.16 4.95 -10.11
CA ILE A 354 11.22 5.83 -10.58
C ILE A 354 12.51 5.03 -10.76
N ASP A 355 13.13 5.20 -11.92
CA ASP A 355 14.45 4.64 -12.19
C ASP A 355 15.51 5.40 -11.38
N PRO A 356 16.29 4.75 -10.50
CA PRO A 356 17.22 5.43 -9.59
C PRO A 356 18.49 5.94 -10.28
N VAL A 357 18.72 5.59 -11.55
CA VAL A 357 19.90 6.00 -12.32
C VAL A 357 19.57 7.18 -13.23
N THR A 358 18.47 7.07 -13.98
CA THR A 358 18.02 8.09 -14.94
C THR A 358 17.07 9.10 -14.32
N PHE A 359 16.49 8.78 -13.16
CA PHE A 359 15.44 9.55 -12.47
C PHE A 359 14.15 9.70 -13.28
N ALA A 360 14.00 8.89 -14.33
CA ALA A 360 12.80 8.88 -15.15
C ALA A 360 11.65 8.19 -14.38
N ILE A 361 10.47 8.80 -14.43
CA ILE A 361 9.24 8.18 -13.95
C ILE A 361 8.85 7.11 -14.96
N ARG A 362 8.88 5.85 -14.54
CA ARG A 362 8.44 4.72 -15.36
C ARG A 362 6.92 4.59 -15.35
N THR A 363 6.33 4.82 -14.17
CA THR A 363 4.90 4.67 -13.92
C THR A 363 4.44 5.65 -12.85
N THR A 364 3.28 6.24 -13.06
CA THR A 364 2.53 6.98 -12.03
C THR A 364 1.28 6.17 -11.68
N PHE A 365 1.06 5.92 -10.40
CA PHE A 365 -0.12 5.27 -9.87
C PHE A 365 -1.07 6.30 -9.29
N GLU A 366 -2.34 6.17 -9.65
CA GLU A 366 -3.42 7.02 -9.17
C GLU A 366 -4.60 6.14 -8.74
N PRO A 367 -5.33 6.50 -7.67
CA PRO A 367 -6.51 5.75 -7.27
C PRO A 367 -7.62 5.89 -8.31
N THR A 368 -8.35 4.81 -8.58
CA THR A 368 -9.45 4.83 -9.55
C THR A 368 -10.68 5.59 -9.06
N ILE A 369 -10.80 5.80 -7.75
CA ILE A 369 -11.85 6.60 -7.12
C ILE A 369 -11.15 7.57 -6.20
N ALA A 370 -11.00 8.82 -6.63
CA ALA A 370 -10.44 9.86 -5.79
C ALA A 370 -11.38 10.15 -4.60
N ARG A 371 -10.79 10.18 -3.41
CA ARG A 371 -11.35 10.69 -2.16
C ARG A 371 -10.61 11.97 -1.77
N GLY A 372 -11.35 13.03 -1.45
CA GLY A 372 -10.77 14.23 -0.84
C GLY A 372 -10.24 13.89 0.54
N GLY A 373 -8.99 14.26 0.84
CA GLY A 373 -8.32 13.81 2.07
C GLY A 373 -7.93 12.34 2.07
N GLY A 374 -7.93 11.68 0.90
CA GLY A 374 -7.39 10.32 0.76
C GLY A 374 -5.87 10.33 0.84
N HIS A 375 -5.29 9.30 1.45
CA HIS A 375 -3.84 9.17 1.67
C HIS A 375 -3.22 8.05 0.81
N PHE A 376 -3.60 7.96 -0.47
CA PHE A 376 -3.04 6.99 -1.41
C PHE A 376 -1.54 7.23 -1.57
N GLY A 377 -0.75 6.19 -1.35
CA GLY A 377 0.70 6.30 -1.32
C GLY A 377 1.27 6.43 0.09
N PHE A 378 0.44 6.35 1.14
CA PHE A 378 0.90 6.38 2.53
C PHE A 378 1.77 5.18 2.89
N ALA A 379 1.41 4.00 2.37
CA ALA A 379 2.15 2.76 2.57
C ALA A 379 2.33 2.05 1.24
N LEU A 380 3.44 1.33 1.10
CA LEU A 380 3.85 0.69 -0.14
C LEU A 380 4.40 -0.71 0.14
N ALA A 381 4.05 -1.67 -0.72
CA ALA A 381 4.62 -3.01 -0.69
C ALA A 381 4.74 -3.59 -2.11
N ALA A 382 5.79 -4.37 -2.35
CA ALA A 382 6.10 -5.01 -3.63
C ALA A 382 5.82 -6.51 -3.54
N ILE A 383 4.81 -7.02 -4.27
CA ILE A 383 4.37 -8.42 -4.23
C ILE A 383 4.62 -9.07 -5.59
N GLY A 384 5.76 -9.71 -5.78
CA GLY A 384 6.15 -10.24 -7.09
C GLY A 384 6.17 -9.13 -8.15
N PRO A 385 5.42 -9.23 -9.27
CA PRO A 385 5.31 -8.16 -10.26
C PRO A 385 4.28 -7.07 -9.89
N ALA A 386 3.53 -7.26 -8.79
CA ALA A 386 2.48 -6.36 -8.38
C ALA A 386 2.96 -5.36 -7.31
N VAL A 387 2.23 -4.26 -7.20
CA VAL A 387 2.44 -3.20 -6.22
C VAL A 387 1.18 -3.02 -5.39
N ALA A 388 1.32 -3.09 -4.07
CA ALA A 388 0.28 -2.72 -3.13
C ALA A 388 0.51 -1.29 -2.62
N ILE A 389 -0.55 -0.47 -2.68
CA ILE A 389 -0.52 0.93 -2.26
C ILE A 389 -1.66 1.16 -1.28
N GLY A 390 -1.32 1.61 -0.07
CA GLY A 390 -2.29 1.95 0.97
C GLY A 390 -2.88 3.35 0.78
N GLU A 391 -4.17 3.46 1.08
CA GLU A 391 -4.94 4.70 1.25
C GLU A 391 -5.69 4.60 2.60
N PRO A 392 -4.99 4.74 3.74
CA PRO A 392 -5.63 4.69 5.05
C PRO A 392 -6.58 5.86 5.25
N ALA A 393 -7.64 5.62 6.03
CA ALA A 393 -8.59 6.65 6.43
C ALA A 393 -8.43 6.96 7.94
N PHE A 394 -7.88 8.13 8.27
CA PHE A 394 -7.63 8.56 9.65
C PHE A 394 -8.88 9.14 10.33
N GLY A 395 -9.83 9.66 9.55
CA GLY A 395 -11.04 10.29 10.08
C GLY A 395 -12.19 9.30 10.26
N VAL A 396 -12.94 9.45 11.36
CA VAL A 396 -14.15 8.63 11.66
C VAL A 396 -15.24 8.73 10.57
N THR A 397 -15.25 9.79 9.77
CA THR A 397 -16.20 9.98 8.67
C THR A 397 -15.71 9.42 7.32
N SER A 398 -14.48 8.91 7.25
CA SER A 398 -13.77 8.59 6.00
C SER A 398 -13.74 7.08 5.68
N GLY A 399 -14.41 6.27 6.49
CA GLY A 399 -14.40 4.79 6.41
C GLY A 399 -13.17 4.18 7.08
N SER A 400 -12.86 2.94 6.73
CA SER A 400 -11.72 2.17 7.27
C SER A 400 -10.41 2.41 6.53
N GLY A 401 -10.45 2.69 5.22
CA GLY A 401 -9.27 2.79 4.36
C GLY A 401 -9.26 1.71 3.29
N ARG A 402 -8.24 1.72 2.42
CA ARG A 402 -8.14 0.83 1.24
C ARG A 402 -6.71 0.44 0.93
N VAL A 403 -6.57 -0.66 0.19
CA VAL A 403 -5.32 -1.02 -0.49
C VAL A 403 -5.58 -1.29 -1.96
N TYR A 404 -4.76 -0.72 -2.83
CA TYR A 404 -4.83 -0.92 -4.27
C TYR A 404 -3.71 -1.83 -4.73
N LEU A 405 -4.06 -2.88 -5.47
CA LEU A 405 -3.11 -3.79 -6.10
C LEU A 405 -3.00 -3.47 -7.59
N PHE A 406 -1.81 -3.08 -8.02
CA PHE A 406 -1.47 -2.80 -9.41
C PHE A 406 -0.55 -3.86 -9.97
N ASP A 407 -0.75 -4.23 -11.23
CA ASP A 407 0.18 -5.05 -12.00
C ASP A 407 1.05 -4.16 -12.89
N LEU A 408 2.34 -4.45 -12.91
CA LEU A 408 3.33 -3.83 -13.80
C LEU A 408 3.64 -4.67 -15.03
N ALA A 409 2.92 -5.78 -15.26
CA ALA A 409 3.13 -6.64 -16.41
C ALA A 409 3.25 -5.82 -17.71
N PRO A 410 4.24 -6.12 -18.57
CA PRO A 410 4.39 -5.44 -19.84
C PRO A 410 3.08 -5.52 -20.62
N GLN A 411 2.53 -4.37 -21.01
CA GLN A 411 1.52 -4.35 -22.06
C GLN A 411 2.12 -5.13 -23.24
N PRO A 412 1.42 -6.10 -23.85
CA PRO A 412 1.91 -6.70 -25.08
C PRO A 412 2.10 -5.55 -26.07
N THR A 413 3.37 -5.21 -26.33
CA THR A 413 3.76 -4.11 -27.19
C THR A 413 3.01 -4.28 -28.50
N GLY A 414 2.27 -3.24 -28.88
CA GLY A 414 1.40 -3.25 -30.04
C GLY A 414 2.08 -3.93 -31.23
N GLY A 415 1.55 -5.08 -31.61
CA GLY A 415 1.90 -5.66 -32.89
C GLY A 415 1.50 -4.66 -33.96
N GLY A 416 2.49 -4.15 -34.70
CA GLY A 416 2.26 -3.47 -35.98
C GLY A 416 1.37 -4.32 -36.90
N PRO A 417 0.84 -3.76 -38.00
CA PRO A 417 -0.26 -4.35 -38.76
C PRO A 417 0.08 -5.79 -39.18
N ARG A 418 -0.43 -6.75 -38.40
CA ARG A 418 -0.17 -8.17 -38.63
C ARG A 418 -1.00 -8.55 -39.85
N ARG A 419 -0.31 -8.73 -40.97
CA ARG A 419 -0.85 -9.41 -42.15
C ARG A 419 -1.53 -10.69 -41.69
N LEU A 420 -2.78 -10.85 -42.14
CA LEU A 420 -3.58 -12.06 -41.96
C LEU A 420 -2.81 -13.28 -42.46
N PRO A 421 -2.58 -14.31 -41.64
CA PRO A 421 -2.55 -15.68 -42.11
C PRO A 421 -3.98 -16.20 -42.05
N THR A 422 -4.43 -16.68 -43.19
CA THR A 422 -5.66 -17.44 -43.36
C THR A 422 -5.61 -18.76 -42.59
N ASN A 423 -6.78 -19.12 -42.07
CA ASN A 423 -7.24 -20.47 -41.68
C ASN A 423 -6.68 -21.14 -40.42
N GLY A 424 -7.62 -21.49 -39.53
CA GLY A 424 -7.62 -22.80 -38.87
C GLY A 424 -7.76 -22.76 -37.34
N GLY A 425 -8.98 -22.97 -36.84
CA GLY A 425 -9.22 -23.58 -35.51
C GLY A 425 -9.16 -22.66 -34.30
N GLY A 426 -10.00 -21.62 -34.24
CA GLY A 426 -10.22 -20.86 -33.01
C GLY A 426 -11.16 -21.59 -32.06
N GLN A 427 -10.67 -22.00 -30.89
CA GLN A 427 -11.52 -22.28 -29.72
C GLN A 427 -12.32 -21.01 -29.36
N PRO A 428 -13.62 -21.12 -29.06
CA PRO A 428 -14.39 -19.96 -28.62
C PRO A 428 -13.99 -19.58 -27.20
N ALA A 429 -13.38 -18.41 -27.04
CA ALA A 429 -13.17 -17.79 -25.73
C ALA A 429 -14.53 -17.53 -25.04
N PRO A 430 -14.69 -17.88 -23.75
CA PRO A 430 -15.92 -17.60 -23.02
C PRO A 430 -16.04 -16.10 -22.71
N PRO A 431 -17.24 -15.50 -22.73
CA PRO A 431 -17.44 -14.13 -22.25
C PRO A 431 -18.05 -14.13 -20.85
N ALA A 432 -17.34 -13.62 -19.82
CA ALA A 432 -17.97 -13.05 -18.61
C ALA A 432 -17.03 -12.43 -17.55
N GLU A 433 -15.70 -12.53 -17.64
CA GLU A 433 -14.83 -12.17 -16.48
C GLU A 433 -14.76 -10.66 -16.12
N SER A 434 -15.25 -9.76 -16.99
CA SER A 434 -15.20 -8.31 -16.73
C SER A 434 -16.51 -7.70 -16.18
N CYS A 435 -17.59 -8.48 -16.05
CA CYS A 435 -18.89 -7.96 -15.61
C CYS A 435 -19.29 -8.62 -14.29
N ALA A 436 -19.32 -7.85 -13.20
CA ALA A 436 -19.72 -8.35 -11.88
C ALA A 436 -21.08 -9.07 -11.92
N PRO A 437 -21.23 -10.30 -11.40
CA PRO A 437 -22.50 -11.01 -11.38
C PRO A 437 -23.41 -10.45 -10.28
N ALA A 438 -24.29 -9.52 -10.65
CA ALA A 438 -25.23 -8.90 -9.72
C ALA A 438 -26.57 -8.58 -10.41
N PRO A 439 -27.70 -8.64 -9.69
CA PRO A 439 -29.01 -8.25 -10.21
C PRO A 439 -29.16 -6.72 -10.24
N THR A 440 -28.28 -6.04 -10.96
CA THR A 440 -28.33 -4.58 -11.20
C THR A 440 -28.44 -4.29 -12.70
N ALA A 441 -29.09 -3.19 -13.08
CA ALA A 441 -29.25 -2.82 -14.50
C ALA A 441 -27.90 -2.61 -15.20
N VAL A 442 -26.90 -2.07 -14.49
CA VAL A 442 -25.52 -1.86 -14.97
C VAL A 442 -24.82 -3.20 -15.26
N SER A 443 -24.90 -4.15 -14.32
CA SER A 443 -24.32 -5.49 -14.50
C SER A 443 -24.99 -6.26 -15.64
N VAL A 444 -26.31 -6.18 -15.75
CA VAL A 444 -27.08 -6.81 -16.82
C VAL A 444 -26.76 -6.17 -18.19
N ASP A 445 -26.64 -4.84 -18.29
CA ASP A 445 -26.25 -4.16 -19.53
C ASP A 445 -24.83 -4.57 -19.97
N CYS A 446 -23.89 -4.67 -19.02
CA CYS A 446 -22.51 -5.14 -19.27
C CYS A 446 -22.50 -6.55 -19.87
N ARG A 447 -23.19 -7.51 -19.25
CA ARG A 447 -23.21 -8.91 -19.72
C ARG A 447 -23.94 -9.08 -21.03
N VAL A 448 -25.05 -8.38 -21.25
CA VAL A 448 -25.73 -8.36 -22.55
C VAL A 448 -24.83 -7.75 -23.63
N ASN A 449 -24.03 -6.73 -23.30
CA ASN A 449 -23.07 -6.13 -24.22
C ASN A 449 -21.90 -7.08 -24.55
N ALA A 450 -21.37 -7.80 -23.55
CA ALA A 450 -20.37 -8.84 -23.74
C ALA A 450 -20.89 -9.95 -24.66
N LEU A 451 -22.10 -10.46 -24.39
CA LEU A 451 -22.76 -11.47 -25.21
C LEU A 451 -22.94 -11.00 -26.67
N LEU A 452 -23.37 -9.74 -26.87
CA LEU A 452 -23.46 -9.13 -28.20
C LEU A 452 -22.10 -9.00 -28.89
N GLY A 453 -21.02 -8.80 -28.13
CA GLY A 453 -19.63 -8.78 -28.61
C GLY A 453 -19.21 -10.16 -29.12
N THR A 454 -19.41 -11.20 -28.33
CA THR A 454 -19.11 -12.60 -28.70
C THR A 454 -19.89 -13.02 -29.94
N MET A 455 -21.16 -12.65 -30.04
CA MET A 455 -21.96 -12.92 -31.24
C MET A 455 -21.47 -12.19 -32.49
N ARG A 456 -20.87 -11.01 -32.35
CA ARG A 456 -20.25 -10.31 -33.49
C ARG A 456 -18.99 -11.04 -33.95
N GLN A 457 -18.15 -11.47 -33.01
CA GLN A 457 -16.92 -12.21 -33.29
C GLN A 457 -17.21 -13.57 -33.94
N ALA A 458 -18.24 -14.26 -33.46
CA ALA A 458 -18.71 -15.54 -34.02
C ALA A 458 -19.55 -15.40 -35.31
N GLY A 459 -19.72 -14.19 -35.87
CA GLY A 459 -20.50 -13.98 -37.09
C GLY A 459 -22.02 -14.16 -36.96
N LEU A 460 -22.56 -14.35 -35.75
CA LEU A 460 -23.97 -14.66 -35.46
C LEU A 460 -24.90 -13.43 -35.45
N ARG A 461 -24.67 -12.47 -36.36
CA ARG A 461 -25.37 -11.17 -36.37
C ARG A 461 -26.90 -11.28 -36.47
N ARG A 462 -27.41 -12.33 -37.14
CA ARG A 462 -28.85 -12.58 -37.34
C ARG A 462 -29.56 -13.08 -36.08
N LEU A 463 -28.82 -13.74 -35.18
CA LEU A 463 -29.34 -14.24 -33.90
C LEU A 463 -29.33 -13.17 -32.79
N ALA A 464 -28.58 -12.08 -32.97
CA ALA A 464 -28.36 -11.05 -31.93
C ALA A 464 -29.53 -10.06 -31.74
N SER A 465 -30.57 -10.11 -32.59
CA SER A 465 -31.67 -9.14 -32.57
C SER A 465 -32.43 -9.09 -31.23
N PRO A 466 -32.82 -10.24 -30.62
CA PRO A 466 -33.50 -10.23 -29.33
C PRO A 466 -32.63 -9.60 -28.23
N LEU A 467 -31.33 -9.88 -28.19
CA LEU A 467 -30.41 -9.32 -27.19
C LEU A 467 -30.21 -7.80 -27.31
N ARG A 468 -30.26 -7.24 -28.54
CA ARG A 468 -30.30 -5.78 -28.71
C ARG A 468 -31.58 -5.18 -28.14
N ARG A 469 -32.69 -5.92 -28.17
CA ARG A 469 -33.94 -5.51 -27.53
C ARG A 469 -33.83 -5.59 -26.01
N VAL A 470 -33.24 -6.66 -25.47
CA VAL A 470 -32.94 -6.79 -24.03
C VAL A 470 -32.15 -5.59 -23.53
N ARG A 471 -31.04 -5.24 -24.20
CA ARG A 471 -30.21 -4.08 -23.83
C ARG A 471 -31.00 -2.76 -23.79
N ARG A 472 -31.87 -2.54 -24.77
CA ARG A 472 -32.74 -1.34 -24.81
C ARG A 472 -33.75 -1.32 -23.66
N GLU A 473 -34.33 -2.46 -23.31
CA GLU A 473 -35.29 -2.54 -22.19
C GLU A 473 -34.60 -2.38 -20.84
N VAL A 474 -33.39 -2.91 -20.65
CA VAL A 474 -32.58 -2.72 -19.43
C VAL A 474 -32.26 -1.24 -19.21
N ARG A 475 -31.79 -0.54 -20.25
CA ARG A 475 -31.53 0.92 -20.18
C ARG A 475 -32.79 1.74 -19.94
N ARG A 476 -33.93 1.31 -20.49
CA ARG A 476 -35.24 1.94 -20.21
C ARG A 476 -35.68 1.73 -18.77
N ALA A 477 -35.38 0.57 -18.19
CA ALA A 477 -35.72 0.26 -16.81
C ALA A 477 -34.90 1.11 -15.82
N ASP A 478 -33.63 1.40 -16.15
CA ASP A 478 -32.73 2.20 -15.33
C ASP A 478 -33.25 3.63 -15.08
N GLY A 479 -33.90 4.23 -16.10
CA GLY A 479 -34.55 5.54 -15.99
C GLY A 479 -36.02 5.52 -15.55
N ALA A 480 -36.59 4.36 -15.20
CA ALA A 480 -38.03 4.20 -14.89
C ALA A 480 -38.28 3.78 -13.43
N ARG A 481 -39.50 4.02 -12.92
CA ARG A 481 -39.93 3.62 -11.56
C ARG A 481 -41.27 2.86 -11.59
N GLY A 482 -41.53 2.08 -10.53
CA GLY A 482 -42.76 1.32 -10.31
C GLY A 482 -43.14 0.40 -11.49
N ALA A 483 -44.42 0.33 -11.82
CA ALA A 483 -44.95 -0.56 -12.87
C ALA A 483 -44.31 -0.37 -14.26
N ARG A 484 -43.75 0.82 -14.57
CA ARG A 484 -43.02 1.05 -15.84
C ARG A 484 -41.67 0.32 -15.86
N ARG A 485 -40.96 0.29 -14.72
CA ARG A 485 -39.70 -0.45 -14.53
C ARG A 485 -39.94 -1.96 -14.60
N GLY A 486 -40.98 -2.45 -13.91
CA GLY A 486 -41.36 -3.86 -13.93
C GLY A 486 -41.66 -4.37 -15.35
N ARG A 487 -42.50 -3.64 -16.10
CA ARG A 487 -42.82 -3.99 -17.50
C ARG A 487 -41.58 -4.02 -18.41
N ALA A 488 -40.59 -3.15 -18.19
CA ALA A 488 -39.35 -3.14 -18.96
C ALA A 488 -38.51 -4.40 -18.69
N PHE A 489 -38.32 -4.79 -17.42
CA PHE A 489 -37.62 -6.03 -17.09
C PHE A 489 -38.37 -7.28 -17.57
N SER A 490 -39.70 -7.35 -17.45
CA SER A 490 -40.45 -8.48 -18.01
C SER A 490 -40.32 -8.58 -19.54
N ARG A 491 -40.20 -7.45 -20.26
CA ARG A 491 -39.90 -7.45 -21.70
C ARG A 491 -38.47 -7.90 -22.00
N ALA A 492 -37.51 -7.56 -21.14
CA ALA A 492 -36.13 -8.01 -21.23
C ALA A 492 -36.03 -9.53 -21.03
N VAL A 493 -36.68 -10.11 -20.01
CA VAL A 493 -36.75 -11.57 -19.78
C VAL A 493 -37.28 -12.30 -21.03
N ARG A 494 -38.39 -11.81 -21.61
CA ARG A 494 -38.94 -12.39 -22.86
C ARG A 494 -37.95 -12.35 -24.03
N GLY A 495 -37.13 -11.30 -24.12
CA GLY A 495 -36.10 -11.16 -25.15
C GLY A 495 -34.94 -12.16 -24.98
N VAL A 496 -34.57 -12.48 -23.75
CA VAL A 496 -33.57 -13.53 -23.46
C VAL A 496 -34.11 -14.91 -23.83
N GLY A 497 -35.35 -15.23 -23.44
CA GLY A 497 -35.99 -16.49 -23.82
C GLY A 497 -36.22 -16.63 -25.33
N GLU A 498 -36.48 -15.53 -26.05
CA GLU A 498 -36.53 -15.53 -27.51
C GLU A 498 -35.16 -15.81 -28.14
N PHE A 499 -34.08 -15.27 -27.57
CA PHE A 499 -32.72 -15.58 -28.00
C PHE A 499 -32.40 -17.06 -27.82
N ALA A 500 -32.67 -17.63 -26.64
CA ALA A 500 -32.43 -19.06 -26.36
C ALA A 500 -33.16 -19.96 -27.36
N ARG A 501 -34.47 -19.74 -27.58
CA ARG A 501 -35.25 -20.51 -28.57
C ARG A 501 -34.70 -20.42 -29.99
N ARG A 502 -34.21 -19.26 -30.42
CA ARG A 502 -33.60 -19.09 -31.75
C ARG A 502 -32.26 -19.82 -31.85
N LEU A 503 -31.54 -19.93 -30.75
CA LEU A 503 -30.25 -20.62 -30.67
C LEU A 503 -30.43 -22.15 -30.62
N GLU A 504 -31.56 -22.63 -30.09
CA GLU A 504 -31.91 -24.06 -29.99
C GLU A 504 -32.62 -24.61 -31.24
N SER A 505 -33.24 -23.76 -32.07
CA SER A 505 -34.05 -24.20 -33.22
C SER A 505 -33.24 -25.02 -34.25
N PRO A 506 -33.57 -26.31 -34.45
CA PRO A 506 -32.91 -27.15 -35.44
C PRO A 506 -33.46 -26.81 -36.83
N GLY A 507 -32.64 -26.15 -37.66
CA GLY A 507 -33.00 -25.76 -39.03
C GLY A 507 -32.66 -24.31 -39.43
N GLY A 508 -32.09 -23.52 -38.50
CA GLY A 508 -31.55 -22.20 -38.84
C GLY A 508 -30.29 -22.29 -39.71
N ARG A 509 -30.19 -21.47 -40.76
CA ARG A 509 -29.05 -21.30 -41.70
C ARG A 509 -27.70 -20.89 -41.06
N THR A 510 -27.54 -21.03 -39.75
CA THR A 510 -26.32 -20.68 -39.00
C THR A 510 -25.88 -21.91 -38.23
N ASP A 511 -24.82 -22.54 -38.72
CA ASP A 511 -24.17 -23.67 -38.05
C ASP A 511 -23.41 -23.12 -36.84
N VAL A 512 -23.87 -23.46 -35.63
CA VAL A 512 -23.26 -23.06 -34.36
C VAL A 512 -22.80 -24.32 -33.67
N SER A 513 -21.49 -24.42 -33.39
CA SER A 513 -20.89 -25.55 -32.69
C SER A 513 -21.60 -25.82 -31.37
N ALA A 514 -21.67 -27.09 -30.96
CA ALA A 514 -22.31 -27.48 -29.70
C ALA A 514 -21.69 -26.75 -28.49
N GLU A 515 -20.37 -26.57 -28.50
CA GLU A 515 -19.63 -25.84 -27.46
C GLU A 515 -20.01 -24.37 -27.37
N LEU A 516 -20.02 -23.65 -28.49
CA LEU A 516 -20.40 -22.23 -28.52
C LEU A 516 -21.88 -22.06 -28.16
N ARG A 517 -22.74 -22.99 -28.60
CA ARG A 517 -24.15 -23.01 -28.25
C ARG A 517 -24.35 -23.14 -26.74
N HIS A 518 -23.66 -24.09 -26.11
CA HIS A 518 -23.73 -24.30 -24.67
C HIS A 518 -23.25 -23.06 -23.89
N ALA A 519 -22.12 -22.48 -24.30
CA ALA A 519 -21.59 -21.26 -23.66
C ALA A 519 -22.56 -20.07 -23.77
N LEU A 520 -23.18 -19.86 -24.94
CA LEU A 520 -24.14 -18.78 -25.17
C LEU A 520 -25.44 -18.98 -24.39
N LEU A 521 -25.93 -20.23 -24.25
CA LEU A 521 -27.11 -20.55 -23.43
C LEU A 521 -26.83 -20.34 -21.93
N ALA A 522 -25.66 -20.76 -21.44
CA ALA A 522 -25.26 -20.53 -20.05
C ALA A 522 -25.19 -19.03 -19.71
N ALA A 523 -24.55 -18.23 -20.58
CA ALA A 523 -24.46 -16.79 -20.39
C ALA A 523 -25.83 -16.09 -20.48
N ALA A 524 -26.72 -16.55 -21.37
CA ALA A 524 -28.09 -16.05 -21.44
C ALA A 524 -28.90 -16.41 -20.19
N SER A 525 -28.74 -17.63 -19.65
CA SER A 525 -29.40 -18.06 -18.42
C SER A 525 -29.00 -17.20 -17.22
N ALA A 526 -27.71 -16.89 -17.06
CA ALA A 526 -27.24 -16.00 -16.01
C ALA A 526 -27.86 -14.59 -16.09
N VAL A 527 -27.99 -14.04 -17.30
CA VAL A 527 -28.68 -12.76 -17.54
C VAL A 527 -30.18 -12.86 -17.19
N GLU A 528 -30.81 -13.98 -17.50
CA GLU A 528 -32.23 -14.20 -17.19
C GLU A 528 -32.51 -14.28 -15.69
N VAL A 529 -31.66 -14.96 -14.92
CA VAL A 529 -31.77 -15.05 -13.45
C VAL A 529 -31.78 -13.65 -12.83
N ASP A 530 -30.84 -12.80 -13.22
CA ASP A 530 -30.72 -11.45 -12.67
C ASP A 530 -31.84 -10.51 -13.12
N LEU A 531 -32.32 -10.67 -14.35
CA LEU A 531 -33.50 -9.95 -14.82
C LEU A 531 -34.77 -10.34 -14.07
N ARG A 532 -34.91 -11.62 -13.67
CA ARG A 532 -36.05 -12.08 -12.87
C ARG A 532 -35.96 -11.56 -11.44
N ALA A 533 -34.78 -11.57 -10.83
CA ALA A 533 -34.54 -10.95 -9.51
C ALA A 533 -34.92 -9.46 -9.51
N LEU A 534 -34.48 -8.72 -10.53
CA LEU A 534 -34.81 -7.30 -10.74
C LEU A 534 -36.31 -7.05 -10.99
N SER A 535 -37.01 -8.01 -11.60
CA SER A 535 -38.45 -7.91 -11.83
C SER A 535 -39.26 -8.22 -10.57
N ALA A 536 -38.76 -9.09 -9.69
CA ALA A 536 -39.42 -9.49 -8.45
C ALA A 536 -39.22 -8.45 -7.33
N SER A 537 -38.16 -7.65 -7.39
CA SER A 537 -37.86 -6.59 -6.42
C SER A 537 -38.68 -5.31 -6.59
N ILE A 538 -39.69 -5.30 -7.48
CA ILE A 538 -40.51 -4.12 -7.78
C ILE A 538 -41.90 -4.35 -7.20
N PRO A 539 -42.33 -3.52 -6.23
CA PRO A 539 -43.64 -3.65 -5.59
C PRO A 539 -44.80 -3.35 -6.54
#